data_AF-A0A6A7APC6-F1
#
_entry.id   AF-A0A6A7APC6-F1
#
_cell.length_a   1.000
_cell.length_b   1.000
_cell.length_c   1.000
_cell.angle_alpha   90.00
_cell.angle_beta   90.00
_cell.angle_gamma   90.00
#
_symmetry.space_group_name_H-M   'P 1'
#
loop_
_entity.id
_entity.type
_entity.pdbx_description
1 polymer ?
#
loop_
_entity_poly.entity_id
_entity_poly.type
_entity_poly.pdbx_seq_one_letter_code
_entity_poly.pdbx_strand_id
1 'polypeptide(L)' 'SSQSLSKNARCGAGFDGQTCTGSRYEDCCSRYFYCGSTNDDCRHDSRQVGYGRCN' A
#
# COMPACT_ATOMS: atom_id res chain seq x y z
N SER A 1 -13.12 9.59 3.16
CA SER A 1 -12.20 9.35 2.04
C SER A 1 -12.42 7.94 1.52
N SER A 2 -13.05 7.82 0.36
CA SER A 2 -13.28 6.56 -0.36
C SER A 2 -11.97 6.11 -1.00
N GLN A 3 -11.12 5.42 -0.23
CA GLN A 3 -9.90 4.79 -0.75
C GLN A 3 -10.28 3.52 -1.49
N SER A 4 -9.81 3.38 -2.73
CA SER A 4 -10.15 2.24 -3.59
C SER A 4 -9.29 1.04 -3.22
N LEU A 5 -9.85 -0.17 -3.12
CA LEU A 5 -9.03 -1.34 -2.84
C LEU A 5 -8.12 -1.67 -4.03
N SER A 6 -6.84 -1.91 -3.76
CA SER A 6 -5.88 -2.30 -4.79
C SER A 6 -6.26 -3.62 -5.45
N LYS A 7 -6.38 -3.65 -6.79
CA LYS A 7 -6.66 -4.87 -7.58
C LYS A 7 -5.43 -5.43 -8.30
N ASN A 8 -4.42 -4.61 -8.50
CA ASN A 8 -3.21 -4.87 -9.28
C ASN A 8 -1.93 -4.66 -8.46
N ALA A 9 -2.04 -4.74 -7.12
CA ALA A 9 -0.97 -4.42 -6.18
C ALA A 9 -0.45 -2.98 -6.29
N ARG A 10 -1.24 -2.03 -6.83
CA ARG A 10 -0.92 -0.59 -6.80
C ARG A 10 -1.62 0.13 -5.66
N CYS A 11 -0.97 1.11 -5.06
CA CYS A 11 -1.52 1.88 -3.94
C CYS A 11 -1.05 3.33 -3.99
N GLY A 12 -1.61 4.20 -3.17
CA GLY A 12 -1.23 5.61 -3.06
C GLY A 12 -2.09 6.58 -3.85
N ALA A 13 -1.87 7.87 -3.60
CA ALA A 13 -2.59 8.97 -4.25
C ALA A 13 -2.47 8.95 -5.79
N GLY A 14 -1.30 8.55 -6.31
CA GLY A 14 -1.04 8.46 -7.75
C GLY A 14 -1.78 7.32 -8.47
N PHE A 15 -2.46 6.45 -7.72
CA PHE A 15 -3.22 5.31 -8.24
C PHE A 15 -4.67 5.38 -7.77
N ASP A 16 -5.34 6.52 -7.98
CA ASP A 16 -6.74 6.75 -7.57
C ASP A 16 -6.96 6.66 -6.05
N GLY A 17 -5.91 6.93 -5.28
CA GLY A 17 -5.94 6.75 -3.83
C GLY A 17 -6.12 5.29 -3.41
N GLN A 18 -5.59 4.35 -4.19
CA GLN A 18 -5.73 2.94 -3.90
C GLN A 18 -5.04 2.55 -2.58
N THR A 19 -5.64 1.63 -1.84
CA THR A 19 -5.11 1.11 -0.59
C THR A 19 -4.82 -0.37 -0.68
N CYS A 20 -3.71 -0.78 -0.07
CA CYS A 20 -3.38 -2.18 0.12
C CYS A 20 -4.15 -2.79 1.29
N THR A 21 -4.62 -1.95 2.21
CA THR A 21 -5.34 -2.39 3.42
C THR A 21 -6.59 -3.18 3.05
N GLY A 22 -6.64 -4.46 3.42
CA GLY A 22 -7.72 -5.40 3.10
C GLY A 22 -7.64 -6.02 1.70
N SER A 23 -6.53 -5.83 0.97
CA SER A 23 -6.32 -6.45 -0.34
C SER A 23 -5.65 -7.81 -0.19
N ARG A 24 -5.70 -8.62 -1.26
CA ARG A 24 -5.01 -9.92 -1.33
C ARG A 24 -3.48 -9.81 -1.41
N TYR A 25 -2.97 -8.59 -1.58
CA TYR A 25 -1.54 -8.30 -1.78
C TYR A 25 -0.87 -7.74 -0.52
N GLU A 26 -1.48 -8.01 0.65
CA GLU A 26 -1.04 -7.56 1.97
C GLU A 26 -1.34 -6.09 2.23
N ASP A 27 -1.24 -5.67 3.49
CA ASP A 27 -1.68 -4.33 3.90
C ASP A 27 -0.63 -3.25 3.63
N CYS A 28 0.65 -3.56 3.39
CA CYS A 28 1.69 -2.54 3.24
C CYS A 28 1.72 -1.90 1.85
N CYS A 29 1.79 -0.56 1.83
CA CYS A 29 1.98 0.24 0.61
C CYS A 29 3.36 0.87 0.61
N SER A 30 4.22 0.45 -0.32
CA SER A 30 5.58 0.97 -0.48
C SER A 30 5.61 2.35 -1.12
N ARG A 31 6.75 3.05 -1.01
CA ARG A 31 7.02 4.34 -1.65
C ARG A 31 6.93 4.28 -3.17
N TYR A 32 7.08 3.08 -3.73
CA TYR A 32 6.97 2.80 -5.16
C TYR A 32 5.53 2.53 -5.59
N PHE A 33 4.55 2.81 -4.72
CA PHE A 33 3.13 2.62 -4.98
C PHE A 33 2.76 1.15 -5.21
N TYR A 34 3.43 0.23 -4.50
CA TYR A 34 3.20 -1.22 -4.60
C TYR A 34 2.76 -1.84 -3.27
N CYS A 35 1.82 -2.77 -3.36
CA CYS A 35 1.38 -3.61 -2.26
C CYS A 35 2.28 -4.83 -2.09
N GLY A 36 2.73 -5.07 -0.86
CA GLY A 36 3.49 -6.25 -0.50
C GLY A 36 3.70 -6.34 1.01
N SER A 37 4.23 -7.47 1.48
CA SER A 37 4.53 -7.72 2.91
C SER A 37 6.01 -7.90 3.21
N THR A 38 6.89 -7.75 2.21
CA THR A 38 8.33 -7.94 2.42
C THR A 38 8.85 -6.85 3.35
N ASN A 39 9.19 -7.25 4.59
CA ASN A 39 9.77 -6.40 5.64
C ASN A 39 10.95 -5.53 5.16
N ASP A 40 11.63 -5.91 4.08
CA ASP A 40 12.74 -5.14 3.52
C ASP A 40 12.27 -3.88 2.76
N ASP A 41 11.15 -3.95 2.04
CA ASP A 41 10.54 -2.82 1.32
C ASP A 41 9.54 -2.04 2.17
N CYS A 42 8.98 -2.69 3.19
CA CYS A 42 8.05 -2.13 4.17
C CYS A 42 8.77 -1.55 5.41
N ARG A 43 10.10 -1.33 5.33
CA ARG A 43 10.84 -0.59 6.37
C ARG A 43 10.15 0.76 6.59
N HIS A 44 10.04 1.15 7.86
CA HIS A 44 9.19 2.24 8.37
C HIS A 44 9.29 3.55 7.56
N ASP A 45 10.46 3.84 6.97
CA ASP A 45 10.77 5.05 6.19
C ASP A 45 10.33 4.99 4.71
N SER A 46 9.90 3.83 4.24
CA SER A 46 9.57 3.55 2.83
C SER A 46 8.07 3.44 2.58
N ARG A 47 7.22 3.73 3.56
CA ARG A 47 5.76 3.48 3.50
C ARG A 47 4.98 4.75 3.15
N GLN A 48 3.90 4.58 2.37
CA GLN A 48 2.89 5.62 2.19
C GLN A 48 1.81 5.54 3.28
N VAL A 49 1.98 6.35 4.32
CA VAL A 49 1.02 6.45 5.44
C VAL A 49 -0.33 6.92 4.92
N GLY A 50 -1.39 6.16 5.22
CA GLY A 50 -2.74 6.38 4.71
C GLY A 50 -3.20 5.28 3.73
N TYR A 51 -2.30 4.82 2.85
CA TYR A 51 -2.62 3.90 1.74
C TYR A 51 -2.23 2.43 1.99
N GLY A 52 -1.73 2.14 3.19
CA GLY A 52 -1.40 0.79 3.62
C GLY A 52 -0.87 0.78 5.06
N ARG A 53 -0.83 -0.38 5.70
CA ARG A 53 -0.23 -0.66 7.01
C ARG A 53 0.80 -1.79 6.91
N CYS A 54 2.06 -1.47 7.22
CA CYS A 54 3.09 -2.47 7.48
C CYS A 54 2.95 -2.89 8.94
N ASN A 55 2.78 -4.18 9.21
CA ASN A 55 2.80 -4.76 10.54
C ASN A 55 4.17 -5.36 10.85
#